data_AF-A0A941EW87-F1
#
_entry.id   AF-A0A941EW87-F1
#
_cell.length_a   1.000
_cell.length_b   1.000
_cell.length_c   1.000
_cell.angle_alpha   90.00
_cell.angle_beta   90.00
_cell.angle_gamma   90.00
#
_symmetry.space_group_name_H-M   'P 1'
#
loop_
_entity.id
_entity.type
_entity.pdbx_description
1 polymer ?
#
loop_
_entity_poly.entity_id
_entity_poly.type
_entity_poly.pdbx_seq_one_letter_code
_entity_poly.pdbx_strand_id
1 'polypeptide(L)'
;TRVAPVSRPPARKRPSAPDRYHPEHVEFRIGGFTLGFDTVEAACRVHGVDPQPGAPTMALILWTDDVDHTFVTLTAGGNLVELVSKAS
;
A
#
# COMPACT_ATOMS: atom_id res chain seq x y z
N THR A 1 23.52 -50.04 -35.80
CA THR A 1 24.17 -48.85 -35.22
C THR A 1 23.24 -48.26 -34.17
N ARG A 2 23.65 -48.23 -32.88
CA ARG A 2 22.81 -47.73 -31.78
C ARG A 2 22.98 -46.20 -31.68
N VAL A 3 21.91 -45.45 -31.85
CA VAL A 3 21.92 -43.98 -31.70
C VAL A 3 21.99 -43.66 -30.21
N ALA A 4 22.98 -42.88 -29.79
CA ALA A 4 23.12 -42.43 -28.40
C ALA A 4 22.03 -41.39 -28.06
N PRO A 5 21.49 -41.38 -26.83
CA PRO A 5 20.48 -40.39 -26.43
C PRO A 5 21.12 -39.00 -26.31
N VAL A 6 20.48 -38.00 -26.92
CA VAL A 6 20.85 -36.59 -26.77
C VAL A 6 20.57 -36.16 -25.32
N SER A 7 21.62 -35.71 -24.63
CA SER A 7 21.52 -35.17 -23.28
C SER A 7 20.77 -33.83 -23.29
N ARG A 8 19.70 -33.74 -22.49
CA ARG A 8 18.93 -32.50 -22.31
C ARG A 8 19.84 -31.46 -21.64
N PRO A 9 19.97 -30.24 -22.19
CA PRO A 9 20.77 -29.19 -21.56
C PRO A 9 20.21 -28.87 -20.17
N PRO A 10 21.08 -28.51 -19.20
CA PRO A 10 20.63 -28.16 -17.86
C PRO A 10 19.61 -27.02 -17.95
N ALA A 11 18.50 -27.16 -17.23
CA ALA A 11 17.51 -26.09 -17.11
C ALA A 11 18.24 -24.83 -16.63
N ARG A 12 18.27 -23.79 -17.47
CA ARG A 12 18.71 -22.45 -17.06
C ARG A 12 17.88 -22.08 -15.84
N LYS A 13 18.51 -21.88 -14.67
CA LYS A 13 17.84 -21.27 -13.52
C LYS A 13 17.23 -19.97 -14.03
N ARG A 14 15.89 -19.90 -14.04
CA ARG A 14 15.18 -18.63 -14.18
C ARG A 14 15.75 -17.73 -13.08
N PRO A 15 16.21 -16.50 -13.39
CA PRO A 15 16.53 -15.56 -12.32
C PRO A 15 15.30 -15.47 -11.43
N SER A 16 15.45 -15.74 -10.13
CA SER A 16 14.45 -15.36 -9.15
C SER A 16 14.21 -13.87 -9.36
N ALA A 17 12.94 -13.46 -9.45
CA ALA A 17 12.61 -12.04 -9.42
C ALA A 17 13.37 -11.43 -8.23
N PRO A 18 14.04 -10.27 -8.39
CA PRO A 18 14.69 -9.62 -7.26
C PRO A 18 13.65 -9.51 -6.13
N ASP A 19 14.05 -9.90 -4.92
CA ASP A 19 13.20 -9.82 -3.73
C ASP A 19 12.44 -8.51 -3.78
N ARG A 20 11.10 -8.60 -3.75
CA ARG A 20 10.18 -7.48 -3.96
C ARG A 20 10.73 -6.24 -3.29
N TYR A 21 11.09 -5.23 -4.08
CA TYR A 21 11.38 -3.91 -3.55
C TYR A 21 10.13 -3.46 -2.80
N HIS A 22 10.18 -3.43 -1.48
CA HIS A 22 9.09 -2.91 -0.67
C HIS A 22 9.01 -1.41 -0.98
N PRO A 23 7.88 -0.90 -1.49
CA PRO A 23 7.79 0.51 -1.81
C PRO A 23 7.95 1.33 -0.54
N GLU A 24 8.92 2.27 -0.55
CA GLU A 24 9.16 3.19 0.57
C GLU A 24 8.25 4.42 0.54
N HIS A 25 7.58 4.66 -0.60
CA HIS A 25 6.69 5.80 -0.86
C HIS A 25 5.55 5.35 -1.78
N VAL A 26 4.30 5.51 -1.34
CA VAL A 26 3.10 5.20 -2.13
C VAL A 26 2.15 6.38 -2.07
N GLU A 27 1.65 6.82 -3.22
CA GLU A 27 0.70 7.92 -3.30
C GLU A 27 -0.67 7.45 -3.79
N PHE A 28 -1.71 7.84 -3.06
CA PHE A 28 -3.08 7.73 -3.49
C PHE A 28 -3.61 9.10 -3.91
N ARG A 29 -4.09 9.21 -5.15
CA ARG A 29 -4.62 10.45 -5.71
C ARG A 29 -6.14 10.36 -5.82
N ILE A 30 -6.85 11.33 -5.24
CA ILE A 30 -8.31 11.45 -5.30
C ILE A 30 -8.63 12.86 -5.79
N GLY A 31 -8.97 12.99 -7.07
CA GLY A 31 -9.19 14.29 -7.69
C GLY A 31 -7.95 15.21 -7.53
N GLY A 32 -8.14 16.35 -6.86
CA GLY A 32 -7.07 17.32 -6.56
C GLY A 32 -6.28 17.06 -5.28
N PHE A 33 -6.56 15.99 -4.55
CA PHE A 33 -5.92 15.65 -3.27
C PHE A 33 -5.01 14.43 -3.41
N THR A 34 -3.84 14.45 -2.75
CA THR A 34 -2.89 13.33 -2.73
C THR A 34 -2.61 12.94 -1.28
N LEU A 35 -2.75 11.64 -0.98
CA LEU A 35 -2.38 11.03 0.29
C LEU A 35 -1.13 10.17 0.07
N GLY A 36 -0.02 10.54 0.71
CA GLY A 36 1.23 9.78 0.70
C GLY A 36 1.32 8.82 1.88
N PHE A 37 1.87 7.63 1.64
CA PHE A 37 2.22 6.61 2.63
C PHE A 37 3.69 6.28 2.47
N ASP A 38 4.47 6.70 3.46
CA ASP A 38 5.92 6.58 3.43
C ASP A 38 6.41 5.78 4.63
N THR A 39 7.56 5.12 4.49
CA THR A 39 8.30 4.70 5.68
C THR A 39 8.74 5.92 6.49
N VAL A 40 9.02 5.75 7.79
CA VAL A 40 9.49 6.85 8.65
C VAL A 40 10.74 7.49 8.06
N GLU A 41 11.68 6.67 7.60
CA GLU A 41 12.93 7.12 7.00
C GLU A 41 12.71 7.92 5.72
N ALA A 42 11.79 7.47 4.86
CA ALA A 42 11.44 8.16 3.62
C ALA A 42 10.74 9.49 3.92
N ALA A 43 9.79 9.51 4.85
CA ALA A 43 9.09 10.73 5.28
C ALA A 43 10.08 11.78 5.83
N CYS A 44 11.00 11.37 6.71
CA CYS A 44 12.05 12.26 7.24
C CYS A 44 12.95 12.81 6.12
N ARG A 45 13.41 11.94 5.22
CA ARG A 45 14.37 12.30 4.16
C ARG A 45 13.76 13.18 3.07
N VAL A 46 12.55 12.88 2.63
CA VAL A 46 11.89 13.51 1.48
C VAL A 46 11.09 14.74 1.89
N HIS A 47 10.42 14.67 3.04
CA HIS A 47 9.49 15.71 3.49
C HIS A 47 9.98 16.49 4.71
N GLY A 48 11.07 16.07 5.36
CA GLY A 48 11.64 16.78 6.52
C GLY A 48 10.75 16.72 7.77
N VAL A 49 9.82 15.76 7.83
CA VAL A 49 8.92 15.56 8.97
C VAL A 49 9.54 14.63 10.00
N ASP A 50 9.02 14.63 11.24
CA ASP A 50 9.42 13.71 12.31
C ASP A 50 8.22 12.86 12.75
N PRO A 51 7.87 11.79 11.99
CA PRO A 51 6.72 10.96 12.27
C PRO A 51 6.85 10.29 13.64
N GLN A 52 5.73 10.11 14.34
CA GLN A 52 5.69 9.42 15.64
C GLN A 52 4.89 8.10 15.50
N PRO A 53 5.51 7.00 15.05
CA PRO A 53 4.83 5.72 14.91
C PRO A 53 4.16 5.26 16.21
N GLY A 54 2.96 4.70 16.09
CA GLY A 54 2.19 4.22 17.24
C GLY A 54 1.36 5.29 17.94
N ALA A 55 1.52 6.58 17.59
CA ALA A 55 0.63 7.65 18.01
C ALA A 55 -0.27 8.09 16.84
N PRO A 56 -1.58 8.35 17.07
CA PRO A 56 -2.42 8.97 16.05
C PRO A 56 -1.84 10.32 15.63
N THR A 57 -1.32 10.40 14.40
CA THR A 57 -0.64 11.61 13.91
C THR A 57 -1.50 12.39 12.90
N MET A 58 -2.59 11.78 12.40
CA MET A 58 -3.44 12.38 11.37
C MET A 58 -4.88 11.88 11.49
N ALA A 59 -5.84 12.77 11.24
CA ALA A 59 -7.23 12.43 10.99
C ALA A 59 -7.60 12.86 9.57
N LEU A 60 -8.20 11.96 8.80
CA LEU A 60 -8.74 12.27 7.47
C LEU A 60 -10.27 12.36 7.55
N ILE A 61 -10.82 13.51 7.22
CA ILE A 61 -12.27 13.73 7.17
C ILE A 61 -12.71 13.63 5.71
N LEU A 62 -13.62 12.69 5.44
CA LEU A 62 -14.19 12.48 4.11
C LEU A 62 -15.66 12.92 4.12
N TRP A 63 -16.05 13.73 3.13
CA TRP A 63 -17.45 13.97 2.84
C TRP A 63 -17.96 12.93 1.86
N THR A 64 -19.15 12.40 2.15
CA THR A 64 -19.85 11.46 1.30
C THR A 64 -21.35 11.76 1.37
N ASP A 65 -22.05 11.50 0.28
CA ASP A 65 -23.51 11.67 0.21
C ASP A 65 -24.25 10.55 0.95
N ASP A 66 -23.61 9.38 1.10
CA ASP A 66 -24.17 8.20 1.77
C ASP A 66 -23.14 7.63 2.75
N VAL A 67 -23.27 8.05 4.01
CA VAL A 67 -22.36 7.66 5.10
C VAL A 67 -22.45 6.16 5.38
N ASP A 68 -23.64 5.58 5.37
CA ASP A 68 -23.87 4.18 5.74
C ASP A 68 -23.25 3.24 4.69
N HIS A 69 -23.52 3.47 3.41
CA HIS A 69 -22.92 2.68 2.33
C HIS A 69 -21.39 2.83 2.32
N THR A 70 -20.88 4.05 2.54
CA THR A 70 -19.44 4.31 2.58
C THR A 70 -18.79 3.59 3.76
N PHE A 71 -19.40 3.62 4.94
CA PHE A 71 -18.91 2.92 6.13
C PHE A 71 -18.83 1.41 5.92
N VAL A 72 -19.89 0.79 5.39
CA VAL A 72 -19.89 -0.65 5.08
C VAL A 72 -18.81 -1.00 4.07
N THR A 73 -18.65 -0.19 3.02
CA THR A 73 -17.64 -0.42 1.98
C THR A 73 -16.22 -0.34 2.54
N LEU A 74 -15.93 0.67 3.37
CA LEU A 74 -14.59 0.86 3.95
C LEU A 74 -14.25 -0.22 4.99
N THR A 75 -15.23 -0.65 5.80
CA THR A 75 -15.02 -1.65 6.85
C THR A 75 -14.98 -3.08 6.33
N ALA A 76 -15.57 -3.37 5.17
CA ALA A 76 -15.51 -4.70 4.54
C ALA A 76 -14.07 -5.16 4.23
N GLY A 77 -13.13 -4.22 4.06
CA GLY A 77 -11.71 -4.51 3.89
C GLY A 77 -10.93 -4.73 5.18
N GLY A 78 -11.59 -4.69 6.35
CA GLY A 78 -10.95 -4.80 7.66
C GLY A 78 -10.34 -3.48 8.19
N ASN A 79 -10.65 -2.35 7.58
CA ASN A 79 -10.19 -1.04 8.04
C ASN A 79 -10.96 -0.60 9.29
N LEU A 80 -10.26 -0.05 10.28
CA LEU A 80 -10.89 0.61 11.43
C LEU A 80 -11.36 2.00 11.00
N VAL A 81 -12.68 2.23 11.04
CA VAL A 81 -13.30 3.52 10.73
C VAL A 81 -14.12 3.96 11.94
N GLU A 82 -13.97 5.21 12.36
CA GLU A 82 -14.82 5.83 13.37
C GLU A 82 -15.85 6.73 12.68
N LEU A 83 -17.13 6.55 13.01
CA LEU A 83 -18.20 7.43 12.57
C LEU A 83 -18.31 8.62 13.51
N VAL A 84 -17.97 9.80 13.01
CA VAL A 84 -18.17 11.07 13.71
C VAL A 84 -19.29 11.82 13.01
N SER A 85 -20.50 11.82 13.59
CA SER A 85 -21.60 12.66 13.11
C SER A 85 -21.63 13.97 13.89
N LYS A 86 -21.94 15.07 13.19
CA LYS A 86 -22.24 16.34 13.86
C LYS A 86 -23.75 16.39 14.11
N ALA A 87 -24.16 16.34 15.37
CA ALA A 87 -25.54 16.66 15.73
C ALA A 87 -25.78 18.15 15.41
N SER A 88 -26.88 18.43 14.71
CA SER A 88 -27.35 19.79 14.42
C SER A 88 -27.99 20.41 15.65
#